data_AF-A0A0Q4RL66-F1
#
_entry.id   AF-A0A0Q4RL66-F1
#
_cell.length_a   1.000
_cell.length_b   1.000
_cell.length_c   1.000
_cell.angle_alpha   90.00
_cell.angle_beta   90.00
_cell.angle_gamma   90.00
#
_symmetry.space_group_name_H-M   'P 1'
#
loop_
_entity.id
_entity.type
_entity.pdbx_description
1 polymer ?
#
loop_
_entity_poly.entity_id
_entity_poly.type
_entity_poly.pdbx_seq_one_letter_code
_entity_poly.pdbx_strand_id
1 'polypeptide(L)'
;MVFADISGSAALYEALGNERAAEAVTQVTQWISTTIQTHGGRVVKSLGDGVLGVFGDAASGVAAMATMLRQHKLRQDRWPQPLRMDIRVGVASGEVIDVDGDCYGDAVNVASRLCERAGPAEIWATETTVLLAGAGPDVWYRKLGMMEIRGKAESLMLYHVEWREDEAPDSLTMQAALVSSFAPADSILGQIQFSWHGVDMSFTSSDAPVHVGRANHAQLCINDPRVSRLHARIDWRNSGFVLTDMSSFGTWVRFDGSDAPVRLRRDACILHGTGRIALGVSFNEPSAPVMNFQVAGANVHLG
;
A
#
# COMPACT_ATOMS: atom_id res chain seq x y z
N MET A 1 5.35 -10.37 -13.43
CA MET A 1 5.13 -11.81 -13.15
C MET A 1 4.13 -11.97 -12.02
N VAL A 2 3.23 -12.93 -12.16
CA VAL A 2 2.23 -13.31 -11.15
C VAL A 2 2.35 -14.81 -10.90
N PHE A 3 2.37 -15.22 -9.65
CA PHE A 3 2.20 -16.61 -9.23
C PHE A 3 1.01 -16.68 -8.29
N ALA A 4 0.02 -17.49 -8.63
CA ALA A 4 -1.16 -17.73 -7.81
C ALA A 4 -1.22 -19.20 -7.44
N ASP A 5 -1.54 -19.51 -6.19
CA ASP A 5 -1.52 -20.87 -5.64
C ASP A 5 -2.75 -21.11 -4.77
N ILE A 6 -3.28 -22.33 -4.81
CA ILE A 6 -4.43 -22.72 -4.00
C ILE A 6 -3.95 -23.20 -2.64
N SER A 7 -4.39 -22.56 -1.57
CA SER A 7 -4.14 -22.98 -0.19
C SER A 7 -5.33 -23.75 0.39
N GLY A 8 -5.06 -24.75 1.23
CA GLY A 8 -6.08 -25.59 1.86
C GLY A 8 -6.52 -26.81 1.04
N SER A 9 -5.83 -27.11 -0.06
CA SER A 9 -6.13 -28.26 -0.93
C SER A 9 -6.08 -29.60 -0.19
N ALA A 10 -5.15 -29.79 0.76
CA ALA A 10 -5.04 -31.03 1.55
C ALA A 10 -6.34 -31.40 2.28
N ALA A 11 -7.00 -30.43 2.92
CA ALA A 11 -8.27 -30.67 3.62
C ALA A 11 -9.40 -31.07 2.65
N LEU A 12 -9.36 -30.54 1.42
CA LEU A 12 -10.30 -30.92 0.37
C LEU A 12 -10.10 -32.38 -0.08
N TYR A 13 -8.86 -32.83 -0.23
CA TYR A 13 -8.53 -34.22 -0.55
C TYR A 13 -9.03 -35.18 0.52
N GLU A 14 -8.90 -34.83 1.79
CA GLU A 14 -9.43 -35.63 2.91
C GLU A 14 -10.97 -35.67 2.91
N ALA A 15 -11.63 -34.55 2.60
CA ALA A 15 -13.09 -34.45 2.66
C ALA A 15 -13.81 -35.07 1.45
N LEU A 16 -13.26 -34.97 0.25
CA LEU A 16 -13.92 -35.36 -1.00
C LEU A 16 -13.33 -36.61 -1.68
N GLY A 17 -12.13 -37.03 -1.26
CA GLY A 17 -11.34 -38.04 -1.95
C GLY A 17 -10.64 -37.52 -3.22
N ASN A 18 -9.66 -38.28 -3.70
CA ASN A 18 -8.69 -37.83 -4.70
C ASN A 18 -9.30 -37.32 -6.02
N GLU A 19 -10.29 -38.04 -6.56
CA GLU A 19 -10.85 -37.74 -7.88
C GLU A 19 -11.62 -36.40 -7.87
N ARG A 20 -12.55 -36.25 -6.92
CA ARG A 20 -13.37 -35.03 -6.80
C ARG A 20 -12.55 -33.81 -6.36
N ALA A 21 -11.57 -34.00 -5.48
CA ALA A 21 -10.68 -32.91 -5.08
C ALA A 21 -9.81 -32.45 -6.26
N ALA A 22 -9.27 -33.37 -7.06
CA ALA A 22 -8.49 -33.03 -8.25
C ALA A 22 -9.33 -32.29 -9.30
N GLU A 23 -10.59 -32.68 -9.50
CA GLU A 23 -11.51 -31.97 -10.39
C GLU A 23 -11.77 -30.54 -9.90
N ALA A 24 -12.05 -30.35 -8.62
CA ALA A 24 -12.28 -29.03 -8.03
C ALA A 24 -11.04 -28.12 -8.13
N VAL A 25 -9.85 -28.64 -7.81
CA VAL A 25 -8.57 -27.92 -7.98
C VAL A 25 -8.37 -27.52 -9.43
N THR A 26 -8.64 -28.42 -10.39
CA THR A 26 -8.53 -28.15 -11.83
C THR A 26 -9.47 -27.02 -12.27
N GLN A 27 -10.71 -27.01 -11.79
CA GLN A 27 -11.66 -25.93 -12.09
C GLN A 27 -11.18 -24.57 -11.58
N VAL A 28 -10.61 -24.52 -10.37
CA VAL A 28 -10.07 -23.28 -9.80
C VAL A 28 -8.84 -22.82 -10.59
N THR A 29 -7.88 -23.70 -10.91
CA THR A 29 -6.69 -23.31 -11.68
C THR A 29 -7.01 -22.89 -13.12
N GLN A 30 -8.01 -23.51 -13.77
CA GLN A 30 -8.54 -23.05 -15.05
C GLN A 30 -9.20 -21.67 -14.96
N TRP A 31 -9.91 -21.39 -13.87
CA TRP A 31 -10.50 -20.09 -13.64
C TRP A 31 -9.44 -19.00 -13.38
N ILE A 32 -8.40 -19.30 -12.60
CA ILE A 32 -7.25 -18.40 -12.43
C ILE A 32 -6.62 -18.08 -13.79
N SER A 33 -6.40 -19.12 -14.61
CA SER A 33 -5.84 -19.00 -15.96
C SER A 33 -6.69 -18.10 -16.87
N THR A 34 -8.00 -18.31 -16.90
CA THR A 34 -8.95 -17.47 -17.65
C THR A 34 -8.93 -16.02 -17.17
N THR A 35 -8.81 -15.80 -15.86
CA THR A 35 -8.76 -14.45 -15.28
C THR A 35 -7.51 -13.70 -15.71
N ILE A 36 -6.35 -14.37 -15.71
CA ILE A 36 -5.09 -13.81 -16.22
C ILE A 36 -5.25 -13.39 -17.69
N GLN A 37 -5.79 -14.27 -18.53
CA GLN A 37 -5.95 -14.02 -19.97
C GLN A 37 -6.94 -12.87 -20.25
N THR A 38 -8.05 -12.81 -19.52
CA THR A 38 -9.09 -11.78 -19.70
C THR A 38 -8.57 -10.37 -19.34
N HIS A 39 -7.58 -10.28 -18.46
CA HIS A 39 -6.92 -9.02 -18.09
C HIS A 39 -5.67 -8.73 -18.94
N GLY A 40 -5.54 -9.36 -20.12
CA GLY A 40 -4.43 -9.11 -21.04
C GLY A 40 -3.10 -9.76 -20.64
N GLY A 41 -3.11 -10.65 -19.64
CA GLY A 41 -1.95 -11.47 -19.29
C GLY A 41 -1.84 -12.73 -20.15
N ARG A 42 -0.68 -13.38 -20.09
CA ARG A 42 -0.44 -14.69 -20.69
C ARG A 42 -0.15 -15.70 -19.59
N VAL A 43 -0.81 -16.84 -19.64
CA VAL A 43 -0.47 -18.00 -18.79
C VAL A 43 0.80 -18.63 -19.35
N VAL A 44 1.82 -18.73 -18.50
CA VAL A 44 3.10 -19.36 -18.85
C VAL A 44 2.98 -20.86 -18.66
N LYS A 45 2.55 -21.29 -17.46
CA LYS A 45 2.32 -22.70 -17.13
C LYS A 45 1.46 -22.87 -15.88
N SER A 46 0.83 -24.03 -15.78
CA SER A 46 0.15 -24.50 -14.58
C SER A 46 1.00 -25.56 -13.87
N LEU A 47 1.01 -25.55 -12.55
CA LEU A 47 1.88 -26.34 -11.68
C LEU A 47 1.03 -27.06 -10.63
N GLY A 48 0.13 -27.94 -11.08
CA GLY A 48 -0.83 -28.62 -10.20
C GLY A 48 -1.89 -27.65 -9.68
N ASP A 49 -1.71 -27.15 -8.46
CA ASP A 49 -2.54 -26.15 -7.79
C ASP A 49 -2.05 -24.69 -7.99
N GLY A 50 -0.87 -24.51 -8.58
CA GLY A 50 -0.31 -23.20 -8.93
C GLY A 50 -0.51 -22.78 -10.39
N VAL A 51 -0.58 -21.49 -10.65
CA VAL A 51 -0.60 -20.89 -12.00
C VAL A 51 0.43 -19.76 -12.08
N LEU A 52 1.33 -19.84 -13.07
CA LEU A 52 2.29 -18.80 -13.40
C LEU A 52 1.80 -17.98 -14.60
N GLY A 53 1.66 -16.68 -14.40
CA GLY A 53 1.26 -15.72 -15.43
C GLY A 53 2.27 -14.58 -15.62
N VAL A 54 2.29 -14.02 -16.83
CA VAL A 54 3.05 -12.82 -17.18
C VAL A 54 2.11 -11.75 -17.72
N PHE A 55 2.39 -10.50 -17.37
CA PHE A 55 1.68 -9.31 -17.84
C PHE A 55 2.70 -8.35 -18.42
N GLY A 56 2.30 -7.60 -19.45
CA GLY A 56 3.14 -6.57 -20.07
C GLY A 56 3.35 -5.35 -19.17
N ASP A 57 2.44 -5.10 -18.23
CA ASP A 57 2.51 -4.03 -17.26
C ASP A 57 2.12 -4.50 -15.85
N ALA A 58 2.61 -3.80 -14.83
CA ALA A 58 2.40 -4.17 -13.43
C ALA A 58 0.97 -3.91 -12.94
N ALA A 59 0.31 -2.86 -13.46
CA ALA A 59 -1.02 -2.45 -13.05
C ALA A 59 -2.07 -3.52 -13.42
N SER A 60 -2.03 -4.02 -14.66
CA SER A 60 -2.91 -5.09 -15.14
C SER A 60 -2.74 -6.37 -14.32
N GLY A 61 -1.51 -6.75 -13.98
CA GLY A 61 -1.24 -7.93 -13.16
C GLY A 61 -1.81 -7.80 -11.75
N VAL A 62 -1.64 -6.65 -11.10
CA VAL A 62 -2.19 -6.38 -9.77
C VAL A 62 -3.72 -6.33 -9.81
N ALA A 63 -4.31 -5.62 -10.78
CA ALA A 63 -5.76 -5.49 -10.93
C ALA A 63 -6.44 -6.84 -11.22
N ALA A 64 -5.83 -7.68 -12.05
CA ALA A 64 -6.32 -9.02 -12.34
C ALA A 64 -6.41 -9.86 -11.06
N MET A 65 -5.38 -9.82 -10.21
CA MET A 65 -5.32 -10.61 -8.98
C MET A 65 -6.27 -10.08 -7.90
N ALA A 66 -6.39 -8.75 -7.78
CA ALA A 66 -7.37 -8.13 -6.89
C ALA A 66 -8.81 -8.51 -7.28
N THR A 67 -9.15 -8.39 -8.58
CA THR A 67 -10.45 -8.76 -9.13
C THR A 67 -10.74 -10.25 -8.92
N MET A 68 -9.74 -11.10 -9.15
CA MET A 68 -9.84 -12.54 -8.90
C MET A 68 -10.21 -12.81 -7.44
N LEU A 69 -9.49 -12.23 -6.46
CA LEU A 69 -9.78 -12.50 -5.05
C LEU A 69 -11.15 -11.95 -4.61
N ARG A 70 -11.62 -10.82 -5.15
CA ARG A 70 -13.00 -10.34 -4.93
C ARG A 70 -14.04 -11.34 -5.40
N GLN A 71 -13.92 -11.80 -6.64
CA GLN A 71 -14.83 -12.79 -7.20
C GLN A 71 -14.74 -14.12 -6.45
N HIS A 72 -13.55 -14.50 -5.99
CA HIS A 72 -13.34 -15.71 -5.20
C HIS A 72 -14.06 -15.64 -3.86
N LYS A 73 -13.94 -14.51 -3.14
CA LYS A 73 -14.63 -14.28 -1.87
C LYS A 73 -16.15 -14.48 -2.02
N LEU A 74 -16.76 -13.88 -3.05
CA LEU A 74 -18.19 -14.06 -3.34
C LEU A 74 -18.57 -15.52 -3.64
N ARG A 75 -17.65 -16.31 -4.23
CA ARG A 75 -17.87 -17.74 -4.49
C ARG A 75 -17.73 -18.56 -3.22
N GLN A 76 -16.75 -18.28 -2.36
CA GLN A 76 -16.53 -19.02 -1.12
C GLN A 76 -17.75 -19.01 -0.20
N ASP A 77 -18.51 -17.91 -0.16
CA ASP A 77 -19.73 -17.81 0.64
C ASP A 77 -20.80 -18.83 0.23
N ARG A 78 -20.74 -19.35 -0.99
CA ARG A 78 -21.65 -20.39 -1.51
C ARG A 78 -21.18 -21.82 -1.20
N TRP A 79 -19.96 -22.00 -0.71
CA TRP A 79 -19.36 -23.30 -0.46
C TRP A 79 -19.35 -23.63 1.05
N PRO A 80 -19.65 -24.89 1.44
CA PRO A 80 -19.49 -25.35 2.82
C PRO A 80 -18.04 -25.17 3.28
N GLN A 81 -17.84 -24.79 4.54
CA GLN A 81 -16.51 -24.50 5.10
C GLN A 81 -15.44 -25.59 4.85
N PRO A 82 -15.73 -26.91 4.94
CA PRO A 82 -14.73 -27.95 4.66
C PRO A 82 -14.27 -28.02 3.20
N LEU A 83 -15.01 -27.38 2.29
CA LEU A 83 -14.76 -27.39 0.85
C LEU A 83 -14.24 -26.04 0.34
N ARG A 84 -14.09 -25.05 1.22
CA ARG A 84 -13.54 -23.74 0.85
C ARG A 84 -12.03 -23.90 0.65
N MET A 85 -11.58 -23.55 -0.54
CA MET A 85 -10.17 -23.34 -0.85
C MET A 85 -9.91 -21.85 -0.80
N ASP A 86 -8.70 -21.46 -0.40
CA ASP A 86 -8.21 -20.09 -0.48
C ASP A 86 -7.21 -19.96 -1.62
N ILE A 87 -6.99 -18.73 -2.10
CA ILE A 87 -5.96 -18.44 -3.10
C ILE A 87 -4.99 -17.43 -2.50
N ARG A 88 -3.71 -17.67 -2.66
CA ARG A 88 -2.63 -16.75 -2.29
C ARG A 88 -1.84 -16.36 -3.53
N VAL A 89 -1.28 -15.14 -3.53
CA VAL A 89 -0.69 -14.56 -4.74
C VAL A 89 0.61 -13.83 -4.43
N GLY A 90 1.61 -14.03 -5.29
CA GLY A 90 2.84 -13.25 -5.34
C GLY A 90 3.00 -12.52 -6.68
N VAL A 91 3.34 -11.22 -6.63
CA VAL A 91 3.50 -10.37 -7.82
C VAL A 91 4.86 -9.68 -7.81
N ALA A 92 5.66 -9.90 -8.84
CA ALA A 92 6.99 -9.30 -8.96
C ALA A 92 7.22 -8.73 -10.36
N SER A 93 7.81 -7.55 -10.41
CA SER A 93 8.23 -6.86 -11.63
C SER A 93 9.75 -6.90 -11.72
N GLY A 94 10.26 -7.16 -12.93
CA GLY A 94 11.68 -7.28 -13.23
C GLY A 94 11.88 -7.95 -14.58
N GLU A 95 13.14 -8.05 -15.00
CA GLU A 95 13.51 -8.63 -16.28
C GLU A 95 13.23 -10.14 -16.33
N VAL A 96 12.69 -10.58 -17.46
CA VAL A 96 12.43 -11.99 -17.77
C VAL A 96 12.77 -12.27 -19.23
N ILE A 97 13.18 -13.51 -19.50
CA ILE A 97 13.48 -14.03 -20.83
C ILE A 97 12.41 -15.07 -21.17
N ASP A 98 11.84 -14.93 -22.37
CA ASP A 98 10.89 -15.89 -22.94
C ASP A 98 11.66 -16.90 -23.80
N VAL A 99 11.54 -18.19 -23.49
CA VAL A 99 12.19 -19.29 -24.22
C VAL A 99 11.18 -20.41 -24.40
N ASP A 100 10.85 -20.72 -25.65
CA ASP A 100 9.90 -21.78 -26.03
C ASP A 100 8.54 -21.69 -25.29
N GLY A 101 8.09 -20.48 -24.98
CA GLY A 101 6.83 -20.21 -24.27
C GLY A 101 6.92 -20.24 -22.74
N ASP A 102 8.06 -20.65 -22.18
CA ASP A 102 8.36 -20.57 -20.75
C ASP A 102 9.05 -19.22 -20.42
N CYS A 103 8.98 -18.81 -19.15
CA CYS A 103 9.60 -17.58 -18.68
C CYS A 103 10.65 -17.88 -17.61
N TYR A 104 11.84 -17.34 -17.81
CA TYR A 104 12.96 -17.44 -16.87
C TYR A 104 13.41 -16.07 -16.43
N GLY A 105 13.82 -15.94 -15.18
CA GLY A 105 14.33 -14.70 -14.67
C GLY A 105 14.07 -14.55 -13.19
N ASP A 106 14.66 -13.52 -12.65
CA ASP A 106 14.61 -13.22 -11.24
C ASP A 106 13.17 -12.94 -10.76
N ALA A 107 12.39 -12.19 -11.55
CA ALA A 107 11.01 -11.87 -11.22
C ALA A 107 10.12 -13.11 -11.12
N VAL A 108 10.42 -14.18 -11.86
CA VAL A 108 9.71 -15.47 -11.78
C VAL A 108 9.91 -16.11 -10.41
N ASN A 109 11.18 -16.18 -9.98
CA ASN A 109 11.56 -16.75 -8.69
C ASN A 109 11.00 -15.93 -7.53
N VAL A 110 11.11 -14.60 -7.60
CA VAL A 110 10.58 -13.72 -6.55
C VAL A 110 9.06 -13.85 -6.45
N ALA A 111 8.31 -13.82 -7.56
CA ALA A 111 6.85 -13.97 -7.53
C ALA A 111 6.42 -15.29 -6.87
N SER A 112 7.07 -16.40 -7.20
CA SER A 112 6.82 -17.70 -6.56
C SER A 112 7.09 -17.66 -5.05
N ARG A 113 8.21 -17.08 -4.61
CA ARG A 113 8.55 -16.95 -3.18
C ARG A 113 7.61 -16.04 -2.40
N LEU A 114 7.11 -14.97 -3.03
CA LEU A 114 6.10 -14.12 -2.42
C LEU A 114 4.79 -14.89 -2.23
N CYS A 115 4.38 -15.67 -3.23
CA CYS A 115 3.19 -16.52 -3.15
C CYS A 115 3.29 -17.56 -2.04
N GLU A 116 4.45 -18.21 -1.86
CA GLU A 116 4.68 -19.18 -0.77
C GLU A 116 4.52 -18.55 0.63
N ARG A 117 4.86 -17.26 0.77
CA ARG A 117 4.84 -16.52 2.05
C ARG A 117 3.53 -15.80 2.33
N ALA A 118 2.76 -15.49 1.29
CA ALA A 118 1.46 -14.85 1.42
C ALA A 118 0.49 -15.76 2.18
N GLY A 119 -0.31 -15.14 3.06
CA GLY A 119 -1.40 -15.82 3.74
C GLY A 119 -2.57 -16.17 2.81
N PRO A 120 -3.56 -16.93 3.31
CA PRO A 120 -4.79 -17.20 2.56
C PRO A 120 -5.48 -15.88 2.15
N ALA A 121 -5.90 -15.78 0.89
CA ALA A 121 -6.57 -14.59 0.35
C ALA A 121 -5.73 -13.29 0.42
N GLU A 122 -4.40 -13.42 0.45
CA GLU A 122 -3.46 -12.30 0.39
C GLU A 122 -2.75 -12.20 -0.96
N ILE A 123 -2.33 -10.98 -1.30
CA ILE A 123 -1.50 -10.68 -2.46
C ILE A 123 -0.26 -9.94 -1.95
N TRP A 124 0.93 -10.48 -2.20
CA TRP A 124 2.19 -9.84 -1.86
C TRP A 124 2.90 -9.34 -3.12
N ALA A 125 3.48 -8.15 -3.05
CA ALA A 125 4.15 -7.51 -4.17
C ALA A 125 5.52 -6.94 -3.79
N THR A 126 6.45 -6.90 -4.74
CA THR A 126 7.71 -6.15 -4.60
C THR A 126 7.49 -4.64 -4.70
N GLU A 127 8.38 -3.85 -4.10
CA GLU A 127 8.38 -2.39 -4.25
C GLU A 127 8.35 -1.94 -5.71
N THR A 128 9.15 -2.58 -6.58
CA THR A 128 9.15 -2.29 -8.02
C THR A 128 7.77 -2.48 -8.65
N THR A 129 7.05 -3.56 -8.30
CA THR A 129 5.69 -3.77 -8.79
C THR A 129 4.76 -2.64 -8.33
N VAL A 130 4.82 -2.26 -7.06
CA VAL A 130 3.97 -1.20 -6.51
C VAL A 130 4.24 0.14 -7.18
N LEU A 131 5.50 0.49 -7.41
CA LEU A 131 5.90 1.73 -8.09
C LEU A 131 5.42 1.76 -9.55
N LEU A 132 5.55 0.64 -10.28
CA LEU A 132 5.14 0.55 -11.68
C LEU A 132 3.61 0.45 -11.86
N ALA A 133 2.92 -0.23 -10.94
CA ALA A 133 1.47 -0.36 -10.98
C ALA A 133 0.79 0.98 -10.64
N GLY A 134 1.42 1.79 -9.78
CA GLY A 134 0.85 3.05 -9.32
C GLY A 134 -0.41 2.87 -8.47
N ALA A 135 -1.09 3.97 -8.19
CA ALA A 135 -2.39 3.94 -7.52
C ALA A 135 -3.50 3.65 -8.54
N GLY A 136 -4.43 2.77 -8.17
CA GLY A 136 -5.65 2.47 -8.93
C GLY A 136 -6.90 2.67 -8.07
N PRO A 137 -8.09 2.77 -8.67
CA PRO A 137 -9.31 3.17 -7.97
C PRO A 137 -9.72 2.26 -6.80
N ASP A 138 -9.31 0.98 -6.78
CA ASP A 138 -9.77 0.02 -5.77
C ASP A 138 -8.63 -0.85 -5.20
N VAL A 139 -7.37 -0.45 -5.37
CA VAL A 139 -6.23 -1.22 -4.88
C VAL A 139 -5.24 -0.29 -4.18
N TRP A 140 -4.92 -0.60 -2.92
CA TRP A 140 -3.89 0.11 -2.15
C TRP A 140 -2.86 -0.85 -1.58
N TYR A 141 -1.74 -0.31 -1.10
CA TYR A 141 -0.58 -1.13 -0.72
C TYR A 141 -0.17 -0.83 0.73
N ARG A 142 -0.16 -1.86 1.58
CA ARG A 142 0.41 -1.78 2.93
C ARG A 142 1.85 -2.29 2.90
N LYS A 143 2.79 -1.48 3.38
CA LYS A 143 4.20 -1.88 3.47
C LYS A 143 4.38 -2.97 4.54
N LEU A 144 5.03 -4.08 4.18
CA LEU A 144 5.36 -5.18 5.10
C LEU A 144 6.77 -5.03 5.68
N GLY A 145 7.67 -4.35 4.96
CA GLY A 145 9.05 -4.11 5.39
C GLY A 145 10.08 -4.81 4.52
N MET A 146 11.36 -4.64 4.88
CA MET A 146 12.48 -5.34 4.23
C MET A 146 12.48 -6.80 4.67
N MET A 147 12.48 -7.72 3.71
CA MET A 147 12.53 -9.15 3.97
C MET A 147 13.55 -9.84 3.07
N GLU A 148 14.29 -10.79 3.65
CA GLU A 148 15.16 -11.67 2.88
C GLU A 148 14.31 -12.66 2.08
N ILE A 149 14.62 -12.78 0.78
CA ILE A 149 14.05 -13.78 -0.11
C ILE A 149 15.13 -14.80 -0.45
N ARG A 150 14.86 -16.08 -0.26
CA ARG A 150 15.83 -17.14 -0.56
C ARG A 150 16.28 -17.05 -2.02
N GLY A 151 17.60 -16.98 -2.24
CA GLY A 151 18.20 -16.81 -3.56
C GLY A 151 18.45 -15.35 -3.95
N LYS A 152 18.12 -14.38 -3.09
CA LYS A 152 18.50 -12.98 -3.23
C LYS A 152 19.67 -12.62 -2.32
N ALA A 153 20.59 -11.82 -2.86
CA ALA A 153 21.70 -11.28 -2.09
C ALA A 153 21.27 -10.12 -1.17
N GLU A 154 20.23 -9.38 -1.56
CA GLU A 154 19.73 -8.21 -0.83
C GLU A 154 18.30 -8.43 -0.35
N SER A 155 17.97 -7.87 0.81
CA SER A 155 16.60 -7.81 1.33
C SER A 155 15.73 -6.95 0.43
N LEU A 156 14.52 -7.41 0.14
CA LEU A 156 13.56 -6.70 -0.70
C LEU A 156 12.50 -6.03 0.16
N MET A 157 12.11 -4.81 -0.22
CA MET A 157 10.94 -4.17 0.35
C MET A 157 9.67 -4.81 -0.22
N LEU A 158 8.81 -5.32 0.67
CA LEU A 158 7.58 -6.01 0.29
C LEU A 158 6.34 -5.25 0.72
N TYR A 159 5.24 -5.48 0.00
CA TYR A 159 3.95 -4.87 0.21
C TYR A 159 2.85 -5.94 0.19
N HIS A 160 1.85 -5.76 1.04
CA HIS A 160 0.56 -6.41 0.93
C HIS A 160 -0.34 -5.53 0.05
N VAL A 161 -0.93 -6.13 -0.98
CA VAL A 161 -1.90 -5.47 -1.85
C VAL A 161 -3.29 -5.68 -1.26
N GLU A 162 -3.92 -4.57 -0.87
CA GLU A 162 -5.27 -4.55 -0.35
C GLU A 162 -6.27 -4.45 -1.50
N TRP A 163 -7.19 -5.41 -1.51
CA TRP A 163 -8.14 -5.61 -2.60
C TRP A 163 -9.60 -5.59 -2.11
N ARG A 164 -9.87 -5.54 -0.81
CA ARG A 164 -11.24 -5.60 -0.26
C ARG A 164 -11.87 -4.21 -0.26
N GLU A 165 -13.02 -4.08 -0.91
CA GLU A 165 -13.77 -2.81 -1.00
C GLU A 165 -14.52 -2.47 0.32
N ASP A 166 -14.87 -3.48 1.14
CA ASP A 166 -15.70 -3.35 2.35
C ASP A 166 -14.94 -3.02 3.65
N GLU A 167 -13.63 -2.83 3.62
CA GLU A 167 -12.88 -2.27 4.77
C GLU A 167 -12.62 -0.78 4.55
N ALA A 168 -13.71 -0.01 4.45
CA ALA A 168 -13.66 1.41 4.79
C ALA A 168 -13.17 1.55 6.25
N PRO A 169 -12.32 2.53 6.60
CA PRO A 169 -11.82 2.70 7.96
C PRO A 169 -12.90 3.00 9.04
N ASP A 170 -14.17 3.08 8.67
CA ASP A 170 -15.28 3.52 9.53
C ASP A 170 -15.86 2.43 10.47
N SER A 171 -15.08 1.41 10.83
CA SER A 171 -15.49 0.52 11.92
C SER A 171 -15.16 1.06 13.32
N LEU A 172 -14.44 2.18 13.45
CA LEU A 172 -14.27 2.86 14.73
C LEU A 172 -14.29 4.40 14.58
N THR A 173 -15.35 4.99 15.12
CA THR A 173 -15.60 6.40 15.52
C THR A 173 -16.19 7.39 14.50
N MET A 174 -17.49 7.68 14.72
CA MET A 174 -18.20 8.90 14.32
C MET A 174 -17.55 10.16 14.93
N GLN A 175 -17.58 11.34 14.28
CA GLN A 175 -18.72 12.28 14.35
C GLN A 175 -18.45 13.67 13.72
N ALA A 176 -19.51 14.19 13.08
CA ALA A 176 -19.96 15.59 12.94
C ALA A 176 -19.34 16.53 11.87
N ALA A 177 -20.24 17.28 11.21
CA ALA A 177 -20.05 18.06 9.99
C ALA A 177 -20.44 19.56 10.15
N LEU A 178 -20.06 20.36 9.13
CA LEU A 178 -20.56 21.70 8.68
C LEU A 178 -19.95 22.93 9.40
N VAL A 179 -19.54 24.06 8.76
CA VAL A 179 -20.15 24.91 7.70
C VAL A 179 -19.08 25.68 6.86
N SER A 180 -19.49 26.12 5.67
CA SER A 180 -18.78 26.67 4.49
C SER A 180 -18.41 28.17 4.48
N SER A 181 -17.58 28.60 3.49
CA SER A 181 -17.68 29.84 2.68
C SER A 181 -16.67 29.86 1.50
N PHE A 182 -17.09 30.30 0.31
CA PHE A 182 -16.51 30.10 -1.04
C PHE A 182 -15.45 31.11 -1.52
N ALA A 183 -14.55 30.71 -2.46
CA ALA A 183 -14.24 31.31 -3.80
C ALA A 183 -13.04 30.59 -4.49
N PRO A 184 -12.76 30.75 -5.81
CA PRO A 184 -13.22 29.91 -6.92
C PRO A 184 -12.14 29.03 -7.60
N ALA A 185 -12.62 27.94 -8.21
CA ALA A 185 -12.06 27.12 -9.29
C ALA A 185 -10.61 27.39 -9.77
N ASP A 186 -9.67 26.61 -9.23
CA ASP A 186 -8.59 25.90 -9.95
C ASP A 186 -7.62 25.35 -8.91
N SER A 187 -7.84 24.13 -8.41
CA SER A 187 -6.80 23.24 -7.84
C SER A 187 -7.43 21.94 -7.33
N ILE A 188 -7.37 20.91 -8.17
CA ILE A 188 -7.52 19.50 -7.74
C ILE A 188 -6.23 19.06 -6.99
N LEU A 189 -5.22 19.93 -6.92
CA LEU A 189 -3.95 19.75 -6.22
C LEU A 189 -4.09 20.31 -4.81
N GLY A 190 -3.96 19.48 -3.77
CA GLY A 190 -3.92 20.00 -2.41
C GLY A 190 -2.66 20.81 -2.17
N GLN A 191 -2.78 21.82 -1.31
CA GLN A 191 -1.67 22.68 -0.93
C GLN A 191 -1.46 22.65 0.58
N ILE A 192 -0.21 22.66 1.02
CA ILE A 192 0.19 22.78 2.42
C ILE A 192 1.24 23.87 2.57
N GLN A 193 1.08 24.69 3.60
CA GLN A 193 2.04 25.71 3.99
C GLN A 193 2.61 25.35 5.35
N PHE A 194 3.90 25.59 5.54
CA PHE A 194 4.62 25.50 6.79
C PHE A 194 5.23 26.85 7.16
N SER A 195 5.29 27.16 8.45
CA SER A 195 5.96 28.36 8.96
C SER A 195 6.96 27.99 10.04
N TRP A 196 8.19 28.46 9.89
CA TRP A 196 9.30 28.24 10.83
C TRP A 196 10.14 29.50 10.98
N HIS A 197 10.31 30.01 12.20
CA HIS A 197 11.01 31.27 12.49
C HIS A 197 10.58 32.47 11.63
N GLY A 198 9.29 32.55 11.28
CA GLY A 198 8.73 33.64 10.45
C GLY A 198 9.02 33.50 8.96
N VAL A 199 9.60 32.37 8.52
CA VAL A 199 9.74 32.01 7.11
C VAL A 199 8.65 31.03 6.74
N ASP A 200 7.88 31.38 5.71
CA ASP A 200 6.82 30.55 5.18
C ASP A 200 7.29 29.77 3.95
N MET A 201 6.87 28.51 3.87
CA MET A 201 7.22 27.57 2.80
C MET A 201 5.95 26.85 2.37
N SER A 202 5.68 26.81 1.06
CA SER A 202 4.47 26.20 0.51
C SER A 202 4.81 25.05 -0.42
N PHE A 203 4.00 24.00 -0.36
CA PHE A 203 4.12 22.81 -1.19
C PHE A 203 2.74 22.41 -1.70
N THR A 204 2.73 21.84 -2.89
CA THR A 204 1.56 21.26 -3.54
C THR A 204 1.63 19.74 -3.51
N SER A 205 0.54 19.07 -3.86
CA SER A 205 0.50 17.61 -3.99
C SER A 205 1.56 17.05 -4.95
N SER A 206 1.97 17.83 -5.95
CA SER A 206 3.04 17.47 -6.90
C SER A 206 4.46 17.61 -6.34
N ASP A 207 4.64 18.37 -5.26
CA ASP A 207 5.95 18.53 -4.61
C ASP A 207 6.27 17.37 -3.65
N ALA A 208 5.29 16.50 -3.38
CA ALA A 208 5.47 15.33 -2.55
C ALA A 208 6.33 14.26 -3.27
N PRO A 209 7.30 13.62 -2.58
CA PRO A 209 7.56 13.74 -1.15
C PRO A 209 8.43 14.94 -0.74
N VAL A 210 8.01 15.63 0.31
CA VAL A 210 8.77 16.72 0.95
C VAL A 210 9.48 16.19 2.20
N HIS A 211 10.79 16.38 2.30
CA HIS A 211 11.55 15.93 3.47
C HIS A 211 11.78 17.06 4.46
N VAL A 212 11.57 16.75 5.74
CA VAL A 212 11.83 17.61 6.89
C VAL A 212 13.05 17.08 7.63
N GLY A 213 13.99 17.94 7.97
CA GLY A 213 15.14 17.56 8.78
C GLY A 213 16.17 18.65 8.89
N ARG A 214 17.25 18.40 9.65
CA ARG A 214 18.33 19.40 9.80
C ARG A 214 19.40 19.35 8.72
N ALA A 215 19.32 18.41 7.78
CA ALA A 215 20.30 18.31 6.70
C ALA A 215 19.98 19.31 5.59
N ASN A 216 21.02 19.86 4.96
CA ASN A 216 20.87 20.90 3.93
C ASN A 216 20.13 20.43 2.66
N HIS A 217 19.93 19.12 2.49
CA HIS A 217 19.15 18.55 1.37
C HIS A 217 17.67 18.31 1.72
N ALA A 218 17.24 18.60 2.96
CA ALA A 218 15.83 18.59 3.32
C ALA A 218 15.17 19.86 2.76
N GLN A 219 14.05 19.69 2.05
CA GLN A 219 13.28 20.81 1.52
C GLN A 219 12.73 21.70 2.65
N LEU A 220 12.38 21.10 3.79
CA LEU A 220 12.08 21.78 5.04
C LEU A 220 13.27 21.62 6.00
N CYS A 221 14.22 22.53 5.88
CA CYS A 221 15.44 22.52 6.69
C CYS A 221 15.22 23.16 8.07
N ILE A 222 15.21 22.35 9.12
CA ILE A 222 15.07 22.79 10.52
C ILE A 222 16.41 22.63 11.22
N ASN A 223 17.20 23.71 11.27
CA ASN A 223 18.56 23.70 11.83
C ASN A 223 18.54 23.71 13.37
N ASP A 224 18.15 22.60 13.97
CA ASP A 224 18.20 22.35 15.41
C ASP A 224 18.90 21.00 15.67
N PRO A 225 19.84 20.91 16.63
CA PRO A 225 20.58 19.67 16.90
C PRO A 225 19.71 18.50 17.36
N ARG A 226 18.51 18.76 17.92
CA ARG A 226 17.54 17.75 18.36
C ARG A 226 16.77 17.16 17.18
N VAL A 227 16.79 17.81 16.02
CA VAL A 227 16.15 17.34 14.80
C VAL A 227 17.09 16.35 14.09
N SER A 228 16.59 15.16 13.74
CA SER A 228 17.31 14.20 12.90
C SER A 228 17.64 14.77 11.50
N ARG A 229 18.71 14.27 10.87
CA ARG A 229 19.14 14.74 9.52
C ARG A 229 18.02 14.62 8.48
N LEU A 230 17.35 13.48 8.48
CA LEU A 230 16.07 13.21 7.83
C LEU A 230 15.09 12.86 8.96
N HIS A 231 14.25 13.81 9.35
CA HIS A 231 13.40 13.70 10.54
C HIS A 231 12.03 13.17 10.23
N ALA A 232 11.38 13.73 9.21
CA ALA A 232 10.06 13.34 8.79
C ALA A 232 9.93 13.52 7.28
N ARG A 233 8.93 12.86 6.70
CA ARG A 233 8.62 12.95 5.28
C ARG A 233 7.13 13.22 5.15
N ILE A 234 6.78 14.15 4.27
CA ILE A 234 5.41 14.50 3.95
C ILE A 234 5.12 13.96 2.56
N ASP A 235 4.18 13.02 2.47
CA ASP A 235 3.69 12.49 1.20
C ASP A 235 2.30 13.07 0.90
N TRP A 236 1.89 13.09 -0.37
CA TRP A 236 0.50 13.30 -0.76
C TRP A 236 -0.17 11.93 -0.95
N ARG A 237 -1.21 11.63 -0.18
CA ARG A 237 -1.96 10.36 -0.23
C ARG A 237 -3.44 10.63 0.07
N ASN A 238 -4.36 10.00 -0.65
CA ASN A 238 -5.81 10.12 -0.41
C ASN A 238 -6.32 11.58 -0.33
N SER A 239 -5.85 12.42 -1.24
CA SER A 239 -6.18 13.85 -1.26
C SER A 239 -5.80 14.64 0.01
N GLY A 240 -4.81 14.14 0.76
CA GLY A 240 -4.28 14.79 1.97
C GLY A 240 -2.76 14.66 2.07
N PHE A 241 -2.16 15.52 2.88
CA PHE A 241 -0.74 15.42 3.20
C PHE A 241 -0.54 14.48 4.38
N VAL A 242 0.38 13.53 4.27
CA VAL A 242 0.67 12.54 5.32
C VAL A 242 2.08 12.77 5.83
N LEU A 243 2.19 13.18 7.10
CA LEU A 243 3.46 13.30 7.80
C LEU A 243 3.85 11.95 8.40
N THR A 244 4.99 11.41 7.97
CA THR A 244 5.59 10.18 8.49
C THR A 244 6.82 10.53 9.32
N ASP A 245 6.86 10.08 10.57
CA ASP A 245 8.03 10.24 11.43
C ASP A 245 9.13 9.23 11.06
N MET A 246 10.34 9.72 10.82
CA MET A 246 11.54 8.91 10.53
C MET A 246 12.63 9.12 11.59
N SER A 247 12.34 9.90 12.62
CA SER A 247 13.33 10.39 13.57
C SER A 247 13.72 9.38 14.64
N SER A 248 14.85 9.64 15.30
CA SER A 248 15.29 8.84 16.44
C SER A 248 14.47 9.09 17.71
N PHE A 249 13.94 10.31 17.89
CA PHE A 249 13.35 10.75 19.17
C PHE A 249 11.82 10.99 19.11
N GLY A 250 11.26 11.03 17.91
CA GLY A 250 9.83 11.14 17.66
C GLY A 250 9.43 12.50 17.08
N THR A 251 8.24 12.50 16.50
CA THR A 251 7.52 13.70 16.05
C THR A 251 6.19 13.79 16.80
N TRP A 252 5.80 15.00 17.17
CA TRP A 252 4.50 15.29 17.81
C TRP A 252 3.71 16.28 16.97
N VAL A 253 2.45 15.97 16.69
CA VAL A 253 1.52 16.82 15.94
C VAL A 253 0.41 17.28 16.88
N ARG A 254 0.10 18.57 16.88
CA ARG A 254 -1.04 19.14 17.60
C ARG A 254 -1.88 19.96 16.63
N PHE A 255 -3.10 19.54 16.40
CA PHE A 255 -4.08 20.29 15.60
C PHE A 255 -4.69 21.41 16.43
N ASP A 256 -5.02 22.52 15.78
CA ASP A 256 -5.78 23.58 16.44
C ASP A 256 -7.17 23.06 16.83
N GLY A 257 -7.63 23.42 18.03
CA GLY A 257 -8.87 22.88 18.62
C GLY A 257 -8.70 21.56 19.38
N SER A 258 -7.51 20.95 19.39
CA SER A 258 -7.17 19.80 20.24
C SER A 258 -6.05 20.13 21.23
N ASP A 259 -6.27 19.83 22.51
CA ASP A 259 -5.26 20.01 23.56
C ASP A 259 -4.25 18.86 23.62
N ALA A 260 -4.60 17.68 23.09
CA ALA A 260 -3.78 16.48 23.15
C ALA A 260 -2.90 16.34 21.89
N PRO A 261 -1.56 16.40 22.00
CA PRO A 261 -0.68 16.15 20.86
C PRO A 261 -0.63 14.65 20.52
N VAL A 262 -0.72 14.33 19.24
CA VAL A 262 -0.51 12.99 18.68
C VAL A 262 1.00 12.74 18.55
N ARG A 263 1.52 11.67 19.14
CA ARG A 263 2.92 11.28 19.01
C ARG A 263 3.05 10.18 17.96
N LEU A 264 3.90 10.40 16.96
CA LEU A 264 4.04 9.49 15.82
C LEU A 264 5.07 8.38 16.06
N ARG A 265 6.28 8.65 16.55
CA ARG A 265 7.32 7.63 16.84
C ARG A 265 7.41 6.49 15.81
N ARG A 266 7.88 6.79 14.60
CA ARG A 266 7.91 5.90 13.42
C ARG A 266 6.53 5.53 12.84
N ASP A 267 5.49 6.24 13.25
CA ASP A 267 4.15 6.18 12.67
C ASP A 267 3.90 7.41 11.78
N ALA A 268 2.71 7.48 11.20
CA ALA A 268 2.28 8.55 10.31
C ALA A 268 0.94 9.16 10.73
N CYS A 269 0.69 10.39 10.29
CA CYS A 269 -0.57 11.10 10.54
C CYS A 269 -0.91 11.98 9.34
N ILE A 270 -2.21 12.05 9.03
CA ILE A 270 -2.74 12.94 7.99
C ILE A 270 -2.77 14.36 8.55
N LEU A 271 -2.11 15.29 7.88
CA LEU A 271 -2.19 16.72 8.13
C LEU A 271 -3.44 17.28 7.46
N HIS A 272 -4.26 17.99 8.23
CA HIS A 272 -5.47 18.67 7.79
C HIS A 272 -5.67 19.94 8.62
N GLY A 273 -6.42 20.90 8.09
CA GLY A 273 -6.69 22.17 8.77
C GLY A 273 -5.38 22.90 9.13
N THR A 274 -5.27 23.36 10.37
CA THR A 274 -4.09 24.04 10.92
C THR A 274 -3.57 23.35 12.17
N GLY A 275 -2.28 23.52 12.44
CA GLY A 275 -1.70 23.03 13.67
C GLY A 275 -0.19 23.26 13.77
N ARG A 276 0.42 22.53 14.70
CA ARG A 276 1.82 22.61 15.06
C ARG A 276 2.47 21.25 15.08
N ILE A 277 3.75 21.19 14.71
CA ILE A 277 4.57 19.98 14.73
C ILE A 277 5.83 20.25 15.55
N ALA A 278 6.04 19.50 16.64
CA ALA A 278 7.29 19.49 17.39
C ALA A 278 8.16 18.32 16.95
N LEU A 279 9.44 18.61 16.69
CA LEU A 279 10.41 17.64 16.16
C LEU A 279 11.43 17.22 17.23
N GLY A 280 11.59 15.92 17.46
CA GLY A 280 12.64 15.36 18.31
C GLY A 280 12.43 15.53 19.82
N VAL A 281 11.59 16.48 20.24
CA VAL A 281 11.14 16.67 21.62
C VAL A 281 9.66 17.06 21.66
N SER A 282 9.00 16.78 22.79
CA SER A 282 7.59 17.09 22.97
C SER A 282 7.33 18.60 23.13
N PHE A 283 6.08 19.03 22.95
CA PHE A 283 5.66 20.42 23.18
C PHE A 283 5.88 20.95 24.60
N ASN A 284 6.09 20.08 25.59
CA ASN A 284 6.32 20.48 26.97
C ASN A 284 7.77 20.92 27.23
N GLU A 285 8.68 20.62 26.30
CA GLU A 285 10.07 21.03 26.42
C GLU A 285 10.22 22.52 26.05
N PRO A 286 10.82 23.34 26.93
CA PRO A 286 11.16 24.71 26.59
C PRO A 286 12.02 24.73 25.33
N SER A 287 11.75 25.67 24.42
CA SER A 287 12.45 25.81 23.12
C SER A 287 12.33 24.63 22.15
N ALA A 288 11.32 23.76 22.29
CA ALA A 288 11.08 22.70 21.30
C ALA A 288 11.05 23.28 19.85
N PRO A 289 11.69 22.61 18.87
CA PRO A 289 11.65 23.06 17.49
C PRO A 289 10.25 22.76 16.92
N VAL A 290 9.40 23.79 16.95
CA VAL A 290 8.00 23.74 16.56
C VAL A 290 7.76 24.52 15.28
N MET A 291 7.27 23.85 14.24
CA MET A 291 6.76 24.50 13.04
C MET A 291 5.22 24.55 13.05
N ASN A 292 4.65 25.56 12.40
CA ASN A 292 3.21 25.61 12.14
C ASN A 292 2.93 25.01 10.76
N PHE A 293 1.73 24.46 10.54
CA PHE A 293 1.26 24.03 9.24
C PHE A 293 -0.19 24.47 8.98
N GLN A 294 -0.53 24.60 7.71
CA GLN A 294 -1.88 24.88 7.21
C GLN A 294 -2.13 24.17 5.88
N VAL A 295 -3.23 23.43 5.76
CA VAL A 295 -3.64 22.72 4.53
C VAL A 295 -4.81 23.43 3.86
N ALA A 296 -4.76 23.62 2.54
CA ALA A 296 -5.83 24.19 1.72
C ALA A 296 -6.44 23.15 0.74
N GLY A 297 -7.78 23.04 0.71
CA GLY A 297 -8.53 22.43 -0.42
C GLY A 297 -9.10 21.00 -0.31
N ALA A 298 -9.86 20.63 0.73
CA ALA A 298 -10.64 19.37 0.74
C ALA A 298 -12.16 19.62 0.60
N ASN A 299 -12.66 19.76 -0.64
CA ASN A 299 -14.09 19.85 -0.95
C ASN A 299 -14.58 18.53 -1.58
N VAL A 300 -15.44 17.77 -0.87
CA VAL A 300 -16.26 16.70 -1.46
C VAL A 300 -17.73 17.10 -1.27
N HIS A 301 -18.41 17.41 -2.38
CA HIS A 301 -19.87 17.55 -2.44
C HIS A 301 -20.51 16.17 -2.64
N LEU A 302 -21.52 15.84 -1.83
CA LEU A 302 -22.49 14.78 -2.13
C LEU A 302 -23.89 15.30 -1.78
N GLY A 303 -24.77 15.29 -2.78
CA GLY A 303 -26.22 15.40 -2.62
C GLY A 303 -26.87 14.03 -2.44
#